data_AF-A0A9P0PB00-F1
#
_entry.id   AF-A0A9P0PB00-F1
#
_cell.length_a   1.000
_cell.length_b   1.000
_cell.length_c   1.000
_cell.angle_alpha   90.00
_cell.angle_beta   90.00
_cell.angle_gamma   90.00
#
_symmetry.space_group_name_H-M   'P 1'
#
loop_
_entity.id
_entity.type
_entity.pdbx_description
1 polymer ?
#
loop_
_entity_poly.entity_id
_entity_poly.type
_entity_poly.pdbx_seq_one_letter_code
_entity_poly.pdbx_strand_id
1 'polypeptide(L)'
;MDLNKGKRARGSNFTKEEVLLLVRSVSKLQDIIESQVTDKVNNQEKNEAWQKVREYFCASNNTVRSVEQLKTKYENLKAKARKVAAQQRSFITGTGGGSGKVEPLDPVLEAILEIINKKTVVGLHSPWDSDSQITVTSVVIEHENVTSSNVVRAYNSNQAYSGIGIL
;
A
#
# COMPACT_ATOMS: atom_id res chain seq x y z
N MET A 1 30.04 7.34 34.78
CA MET A 1 28.58 7.32 34.52
C MET A 1 28.34 6.50 33.25
N ASP A 2 27.84 5.28 33.47
CA ASP A 2 27.13 4.35 32.56
C ASP A 2 27.83 3.90 31.26
N LEU A 3 28.57 2.79 31.21
CA LEU A 3 28.21 1.35 31.27
C LEU A 3 27.24 0.83 30.18
N ASN A 4 27.82 -0.03 29.33
CA ASN A 4 27.18 -1.05 28.48
C ASN A 4 26.34 -0.59 27.27
N LYS A 5 27.04 -0.20 26.19
CA LYS A 5 26.46 -0.14 24.84
C LYS A 5 26.36 -1.56 24.27
N GLY A 6 25.41 -2.36 24.79
CA GLY A 6 25.12 -3.70 24.29
C GLY A 6 24.89 -3.68 22.78
N LYS A 7 25.40 -4.69 22.06
CA LYS A 7 25.14 -4.86 20.61
C LYS A 7 23.63 -4.84 20.40
N ARG A 8 23.12 -3.83 19.67
CA ARG A 8 21.70 -3.74 19.32
C ARG A 8 21.30 -5.03 18.62
N ALA A 9 20.44 -5.83 19.25
CA ALA A 9 19.85 -6.98 18.60
C ALA A 9 19.17 -6.51 17.30
N ARG A 10 19.46 -7.18 16.19
CA ARG A 10 18.79 -6.86 14.92
C ARG A 10 17.30 -7.14 15.12
N GLY A 11 16.47 -6.12 14.88
CA GLY A 11 15.02 -6.30 14.91
C GLY A 11 14.57 -7.29 13.83
N SER A 12 13.41 -7.91 14.02
CA SER A 12 12.79 -8.77 13.02
C SER A 12 12.53 -7.98 11.72
N ASN A 13 12.63 -8.66 10.57
CA ASN A 13 12.25 -8.06 9.29
C ASN A 13 10.75 -7.76 9.25
N PHE A 14 10.35 -6.80 8.42
CA PHE A 14 8.93 -6.53 8.17
C PHE A 14 8.36 -7.54 7.17
N THR A 15 7.25 -8.19 7.49
CA THR A 15 6.53 -9.06 6.53
C THR A 15 5.79 -8.21 5.50
N LYS A 16 5.26 -8.85 4.44
CA LYS A 16 4.48 -8.15 3.42
C LYS A 16 3.18 -7.58 4.01
N GLU A 17 2.54 -8.34 4.88
CA GLU A 17 1.31 -7.98 5.59
C GLU A 17 1.57 -6.80 6.52
N GLU A 18 2.69 -6.80 7.24
CA GLU A 18 3.09 -5.67 8.09
C GLU A 18 3.33 -4.41 7.25
N VAL A 19 3.94 -4.54 6.06
CA VAL A 19 4.15 -3.40 5.15
C VAL A 19 2.82 -2.84 4.64
N LEU A 20 1.90 -3.70 4.22
CA LEU A 20 0.56 -3.30 3.77
C LEU A 20 -0.22 -2.60 4.90
N LEU A 21 -0.17 -3.16 6.11
CA LEU A 21 -0.80 -2.58 7.28
C LEU A 21 -0.23 -1.19 7.62
N LEU A 22 1.10 -1.03 7.52
CA LEU A 22 1.75 0.27 7.72
C LEU A 22 1.25 1.30 6.71
N VAL A 23 1.26 0.97 5.42
CA VAL A 23 0.80 1.88 4.36
C VAL A 23 -0.67 2.25 4.56
N ARG A 24 -1.53 1.28 4.87
CA ARG A 24 -2.95 1.52 5.16
C ARG A 24 -3.14 2.42 6.38
N SER A 25 -2.32 2.25 7.42
CA SER A 25 -2.40 3.07 8.63
C SER A 25 -1.95 4.51 8.38
N VAL A 26 -0.90 4.70 7.57
CA VAL A 26 -0.41 6.02 7.17
C VAL A 26 -1.41 6.74 6.28
N SER A 27 -2.04 6.05 5.33
CA SER A 27 -3.05 6.63 4.42
C SER A 27 -4.19 7.33 5.18
N LYS A 28 -4.60 6.83 6.34
CA LYS A 28 -5.64 7.46 7.19
C LYS A 28 -5.25 8.83 7.75
N LEU A 29 -3.95 9.13 7.84
CA LEU A 29 -3.39 10.33 8.46
C LEU A 29 -2.41 11.04 7.49
N GLN A 30 -2.54 10.78 6.18
CA GLN A 30 -1.58 11.21 5.17
C GLN A 30 -1.42 12.73 5.11
N ASP A 31 -2.50 13.49 5.28
CA ASP A 31 -2.48 14.95 5.16
C ASP A 31 -1.59 15.60 6.22
N ILE A 32 -1.54 14.99 7.41
CA ILE A 32 -0.71 15.44 8.54
C ILE A 32 0.72 14.93 8.35
N ILE A 33 0.89 13.64 8.02
CA ILE A 33 2.20 13.00 7.91
C ILE A 33 3.03 13.59 6.77
N GLU A 34 2.42 13.82 5.61
CA GLU A 34 3.06 14.35 4.40
C GLU A 34 2.91 15.88 4.25
N SER A 35 2.39 16.56 5.27
CA SER A 35 2.37 18.04 5.32
C SER A 35 3.79 18.61 5.13
N GLN A 36 3.94 19.59 4.25
CA GLN A 36 5.22 20.30 4.05
C GLN A 36 5.47 21.40 5.08
N VAL A 37 4.47 21.73 5.91
CA VAL A 37 4.59 22.76 6.92
C VAL A 37 5.63 22.33 7.96
N THR A 38 6.46 23.27 8.38
CA THR A 38 7.51 23.02 9.38
C THR A 38 7.43 24.10 10.45
N ASP A 39 6.46 23.94 11.35
CA ASP A 39 6.34 24.75 12.56
C ASP A 39 6.25 23.84 13.79
N LYS A 40 6.32 24.43 14.99
CA LYS A 40 6.32 23.68 16.24
C LYS A 40 5.03 22.87 16.45
N VAL A 41 3.89 23.43 16.04
CA VAL A 41 2.56 22.81 16.22
C VAL A 41 2.42 21.62 15.28
N ASN A 42 2.68 21.80 13.99
CA ASN A 42 2.65 20.76 12.97
C ASN A 42 3.66 19.64 13.25
N ASN A 43 4.83 19.95 13.81
CA ASN A 43 5.79 18.93 14.26
C ASN A 43 5.23 18.07 15.40
N GLN A 44 4.51 18.70 16.34
CA GLN A 44 3.82 17.99 17.41
C GLN A 44 2.67 17.14 16.85
N GLU A 45 1.83 17.70 15.98
CA GLU A 45 0.73 16.98 15.32
C GLU A 45 1.22 15.80 14.50
N LYS A 46 2.34 15.94 13.76
CA LYS A 46 2.99 14.83 13.07
C LYS A 46 3.42 13.74 14.06
N ASN A 47 4.03 14.10 15.18
CA ASN A 47 4.44 13.13 16.18
C ASN A 47 3.23 12.39 16.77
N GLU A 48 2.15 13.08 17.07
CA GLU A 48 0.89 12.50 17.53
C GLU A 48 0.25 11.59 16.47
N ALA A 49 0.25 12.01 15.20
CA ALA A 49 -0.21 11.20 14.08
C ALA A 49 0.60 9.90 13.96
N TRP A 50 1.92 9.97 14.13
CA TRP A 50 2.77 8.78 14.13
C TRP A 50 2.53 7.84 15.32
N GLN A 51 2.16 8.36 16.49
CA GLN A 51 1.70 7.53 17.61
C GLN A 51 0.40 6.82 17.27
N LYS A 52 -0.59 7.52 16.68
CA LYS A 52 -1.84 6.90 16.21
C LYS A 52 -1.60 5.82 15.16
N VAL A 53 -0.68 6.05 14.20
CA VAL A 53 -0.28 5.02 13.23
C VAL A 53 0.26 3.78 13.94
N ARG A 54 1.11 3.96 14.96
CA ARG A 54 1.63 2.86 15.75
C ARG A 54 0.51 2.12 16.48
N GLU A 55 -0.42 2.83 17.10
CA GLU A 55 -1.56 2.22 17.81
C GLU A 55 -2.40 1.36 16.86
N TYR A 56 -2.74 1.87 15.67
CA TYR A 56 -3.46 1.09 14.66
C TYR A 56 -2.66 -0.13 14.16
N PHE A 57 -1.35 0.04 13.99
CA PHE A 57 -0.46 -1.04 13.57
C PHE A 57 -0.41 -2.14 14.63
N CYS A 58 -0.15 -1.80 15.89
CA CYS A 58 -0.07 -2.76 16.99
C CYS A 58 -1.44 -3.40 17.31
N ALA A 59 -2.54 -2.67 17.16
CA ALA A 59 -3.88 -3.21 17.36
C ALA A 59 -4.23 -4.31 16.34
N SER A 60 -3.62 -4.26 15.15
CA SER A 60 -3.88 -5.19 14.04
C SER A 60 -2.72 -6.16 13.78
N ASN A 61 -1.70 -6.18 14.65
CA ASN A 61 -0.50 -6.99 14.46
C ASN A 61 0.05 -7.50 15.78
N ASN A 62 0.55 -8.74 15.80
CA ASN A 62 1.12 -9.35 17.01
C ASN A 62 2.52 -8.79 17.34
N THR A 63 3.21 -8.20 16.36
CA THR A 63 4.56 -7.66 16.55
C THR A 63 4.51 -6.20 17.01
N VAL A 64 5.11 -5.93 18.17
CA VAL A 64 5.26 -4.55 18.66
C VAL A 64 6.44 -3.87 17.96
N ARG A 65 6.17 -2.77 17.26
CA ARG A 65 7.19 -1.93 16.61
C ARG A 65 7.23 -0.55 17.25
N SER A 66 8.42 0.06 17.30
CA SER A 66 8.54 1.45 17.74
C SER A 66 8.11 2.44 16.66
N VAL A 67 7.76 3.66 17.05
CA VAL A 67 7.44 4.73 16.09
C VAL A 67 8.61 4.98 15.15
N GLU A 68 9.84 5.05 15.66
CA GLU A 68 11.06 5.18 14.86
C GLU A 68 11.21 4.06 13.82
N GLN A 69 10.88 2.82 14.17
CA GLN A 69 10.94 1.70 13.22
C GLN A 69 9.92 1.87 12.09
N LEU A 70 8.69 2.27 12.42
CA LEU A 70 7.63 2.51 11.43
C LEU A 70 7.97 3.70 10.52
N LYS A 71 8.42 4.81 11.10
CA LYS A 71 8.91 5.99 10.36
C LYS A 71 10.02 5.60 9.40
N THR A 72 11.05 4.92 9.90
CA THR A 72 12.20 4.48 9.08
C THR A 72 11.77 3.55 7.96
N LYS A 73 10.87 2.61 8.23
CA LYS A 73 10.35 1.69 7.21
C LYS A 73 9.58 2.44 6.14
N TYR A 74 8.75 3.40 6.53
CA TYR A 74 7.98 4.23 5.62
C TYR A 74 8.86 5.15 4.76
N GLU A 75 9.87 5.80 5.33
CA GLU A 75 10.83 6.60 4.55
C GLU A 75 11.60 5.76 3.51
N ASN A 76 12.04 4.57 3.90
CA ASN A 76 12.67 3.63 2.96
C ASN A 76 11.72 3.21 1.83
N LEU A 77 10.43 3.05 2.15
CA LEU A 77 9.39 2.74 1.20
C LEU A 77 9.15 3.90 0.21
N LYS A 78 9.11 5.15 0.69
CA LYS A 78 9.06 6.35 -0.17
C LYS A 78 10.25 6.44 -1.11
N ALA A 79 11.47 6.23 -0.58
CA ALA A 79 12.69 6.25 -1.38
C ALA A 79 12.66 5.15 -2.47
N LYS A 80 12.23 3.94 -2.11
CA LYS A 80 12.08 2.82 -3.04
C LYS A 80 11.05 3.14 -4.13
N ALA A 81 9.89 3.68 -3.76
CA ALA A 81 8.83 4.04 -4.69
C ALA A 81 9.29 5.10 -5.71
N ARG A 82 9.95 6.18 -5.23
CA ARG A 82 10.53 7.21 -6.11
C ARG A 82 11.59 6.66 -7.06
N LYS A 83 12.45 5.75 -6.57
CA LYS A 83 13.49 5.11 -7.39
C LYS A 83 12.87 4.28 -8.52
N VAL A 84 11.88 3.44 -8.21
CA VAL A 84 11.21 2.60 -9.22
C VAL A 84 10.49 3.46 -10.25
N ALA A 85 9.76 4.49 -9.81
CA ALA A 85 9.09 5.42 -10.72
C ALA A 85 10.08 6.15 -11.65
N ALA A 86 11.24 6.59 -11.14
CA ALA A 86 12.28 7.22 -11.94
C ALA A 86 12.90 6.24 -12.96
N GLN A 87 13.11 4.98 -12.58
CA GLN A 87 13.59 3.94 -13.48
C GLN A 87 12.59 3.69 -14.61
N GLN A 88 11.30 3.53 -14.30
CA GLN A 88 10.26 3.36 -15.31
C GLN A 88 10.22 4.54 -16.28
N ARG A 89 10.30 5.78 -15.79
CA ARG A 89 10.41 6.97 -16.65
C ARG A 89 11.62 6.90 -17.58
N SER A 90 12.80 6.53 -17.08
CA SER A 90 14.01 6.43 -17.91
C SER A 90 13.91 5.40 -19.03
N PHE A 91 13.16 4.30 -18.83
CA PHE A 91 12.89 3.32 -19.88
C PHE A 91 11.94 3.87 -20.96
N ILE A 92 11.02 4.75 -20.59
CA ILE A 92 10.07 5.39 -21.52
C ILE A 92 10.75 6.49 -22.33
N THR A 93 11.52 7.36 -21.67
CA THR A 93 12.13 8.55 -22.29
C THR A 93 13.49 8.28 -22.94
N GLY A 94 13.95 7.02 -22.96
CA GLY A 94 15.22 6.65 -23.59
C GLY A 94 15.12 6.72 -25.12
N THR A 95 15.89 7.60 -25.76
CA THR A 95 15.85 7.87 -27.21
C THR A 95 16.51 6.79 -28.08
N GLY A 96 16.55 5.54 -27.60
CA GLY A 96 17.22 4.39 -28.23
C GLY A 96 16.29 3.45 -28.98
N GLY A 97 15.30 3.98 -29.72
CA GLY A 97 14.60 3.27 -30.81
C GLY A 97 13.78 2.01 -30.50
N GLY A 98 13.50 1.68 -29.24
CA GLY A 98 12.67 0.53 -28.87
C GLY A 98 11.66 0.87 -27.77
N SER A 99 10.44 0.33 -27.87
CA SER A 99 9.42 0.47 -26.82
C SER A 99 9.92 -0.17 -25.52
N GLY A 100 10.25 0.64 -24.53
CA GLY A 100 10.56 0.15 -23.18
C GLY A 100 9.35 -0.57 -22.61
N LYS A 101 9.46 -1.89 -22.36
CA LYS A 101 8.43 -2.63 -21.63
C LYS A 101 8.48 -2.18 -20.18
N VAL A 102 7.40 -1.55 -19.71
CA VAL A 102 7.26 -1.14 -18.31
C VAL A 102 6.47 -2.22 -17.59
N GLU A 103 7.11 -2.91 -16.65
CA GLU A 103 6.43 -3.81 -15.75
C GLU A 103 5.52 -3.02 -14.77
N PRO A 104 4.36 -3.56 -14.40
CA PRO A 104 3.48 -2.93 -13.41
C PRO A 104 4.19 -2.80 -12.05
N LEU A 105 3.91 -1.71 -11.34
CA LEU A 105 4.47 -1.52 -10.00
C LEU A 105 3.88 -2.52 -9.00
N ASP A 106 4.69 -2.84 -7.99
CA ASP A 106 4.20 -3.50 -6.78
C ASP A 106 3.07 -2.66 -6.15
N PRO A 107 1.89 -3.22 -5.83
CA PRO A 107 0.74 -2.47 -5.32
C PRO A 107 1.05 -1.62 -4.09
N VAL A 108 1.97 -2.08 -3.23
CA VAL A 108 2.46 -1.31 -2.08
C VAL A 108 3.12 0.00 -2.53
N LEU A 109 3.99 -0.08 -3.55
CA LEU A 109 4.70 1.09 -4.06
C LEU A 109 3.75 2.04 -4.77
N GLU A 110 2.78 1.53 -5.51
CA GLU A 110 1.73 2.35 -6.12
C GLU A 110 0.92 3.13 -5.07
N ALA A 111 0.48 2.46 -4.00
CA ALA A 111 -0.21 3.11 -2.88
C ALA A 111 0.66 4.19 -2.20
N ILE A 112 1.96 3.95 -2.07
CA ILE A 112 2.89 4.97 -1.54
C ILE A 112 2.99 6.16 -2.50
N LEU A 113 3.11 5.93 -3.81
CA LEU A 113 3.17 6.99 -4.82
C LEU A 113 1.90 7.84 -4.84
N GLU A 114 0.75 7.23 -4.58
CA GLU A 114 -0.52 7.93 -4.42
C GLU A 114 -0.52 8.83 -3.18
N ILE A 115 -0.03 8.32 -2.04
CA ILE A 115 0.09 9.10 -0.79
C ILE A 115 1.05 10.29 -0.95
N ILE A 116 2.21 10.13 -1.57
CA ILE A 116 3.27 11.17 -1.62
C ILE A 116 3.05 12.27 -2.66
N ASN A 117 1.80 12.48 -3.09
CA ASN A 117 1.39 13.42 -4.12
C ASN A 117 2.11 13.19 -5.46
N LYS A 118 1.41 12.54 -6.40
CA LYS A 118 1.90 12.16 -7.74
C LYS A 118 2.67 13.28 -8.45
N LYS A 119 2.29 14.56 -8.29
CA LYS A 119 2.95 15.72 -8.93
C LYS A 119 4.45 15.82 -8.64
N THR A 120 4.91 15.39 -7.47
CA THR A 120 6.34 15.42 -7.13
C THR A 120 7.14 14.29 -7.76
N VAL A 121 6.47 13.27 -8.29
CA VAL A 121 7.09 12.04 -8.81
C VAL A 121 7.03 11.97 -10.33
N VAL A 122 5.92 12.39 -10.95
CA VAL A 122 5.75 12.33 -12.41
C VAL A 122 6.34 13.53 -13.16
N GLY A 123 6.74 14.59 -12.44
CA GLY A 123 7.24 15.82 -13.03
C GLY A 123 6.11 16.72 -13.56
N LEU A 124 6.46 17.96 -13.94
CA LEU A 124 5.51 18.87 -14.58
C LEU A 124 5.27 18.39 -16.01
N HIS A 125 4.01 18.12 -16.38
CA HIS A 125 3.64 17.84 -17.76
C HIS A 125 3.98 19.06 -18.64
N SER A 126 4.86 18.87 -19.64
CA SER A 126 5.17 19.88 -20.64
C SER A 126 4.33 19.62 -21.89
N PRO A 127 3.49 20.57 -22.33
CA PRO A 127 2.65 20.40 -23.52
C PRO A 127 3.45 20.40 -24.84
N TRP A 128 4.76 20.65 -24.76
CA TRP A 128 5.69 20.67 -25.89
C TRP A 128 6.53 19.39 -25.98
N ASP A 129 6.37 18.47 -25.01
CA ASP A 129 7.08 17.19 -25.00
C ASP A 129 6.29 16.16 -25.83
N SER A 130 6.99 15.48 -26.74
CA SER A 130 6.38 14.61 -27.76
C SER A 130 6.10 13.18 -27.27
N ASP A 131 6.15 12.95 -25.95
CA ASP A 131 6.11 11.64 -25.31
C ASP A 131 4.78 11.36 -24.57
N SER A 132 3.65 11.57 -25.22
CA SER A 132 2.32 11.40 -24.61
C SER A 132 1.76 9.97 -24.60
N GLN A 133 2.51 8.94 -25.00
CA GLN A 133 1.96 7.57 -25.14
C GLN A 133 2.60 6.58 -24.17
N ILE A 134 2.12 6.55 -22.92
CA ILE A 134 2.36 5.44 -22.00
C ILE A 134 1.44 4.30 -22.42
N THR A 135 1.97 3.26 -23.07
CA THR A 135 1.20 2.04 -23.35
C THR A 135 1.33 1.11 -22.15
N VAL A 136 0.38 1.16 -21.22
CA VAL A 136 0.31 0.20 -20.11
C VAL A 136 -0.08 -1.16 -20.69
N THR A 137 0.86 -2.09 -20.78
CA THR A 137 0.53 -3.48 -21.11
C THR A 137 -0.25 -4.06 -19.92
N SER A 138 -1.57 -4.04 -20.02
CA SER A 138 -2.44 -4.67 -19.04
C SER A 138 -2.15 -6.18 -19.08
N VAL A 139 -1.46 -6.70 -18.07
CA VAL A 139 -1.38 -8.14 -17.86
C VAL A 139 -2.79 -8.59 -17.52
N VAL A 140 -3.46 -9.22 -18.47
CA VAL A 140 -4.73 -9.91 -18.25
C VAL A 140 -4.42 -11.05 -17.30
N ILE A 141 -4.66 -10.86 -16.01
CA ILE A 141 -4.76 -11.99 -15.09
C ILE A 141 -6.11 -12.62 -15.44
N GLU A 142 -6.07 -13.70 -16.23
CA GLU A 142 -7.23 -14.57 -16.39
C GLU A 142 -7.58 -15.10 -14.99
N HIS A 143 -8.60 -14.46 -14.41
CA HIS A 143 -9.22 -14.93 -13.19
C HIS A 143 -10.05 -16.14 -13.61
N GLU A 144 -9.52 -17.35 -13.38
CA GLU A 144 -10.35 -18.55 -13.38
C GLU A 144 -11.49 -18.30 -12.39
N ASN A 145 -12.68 -18.07 -12.95
CA ASN A 145 -13.91 -17.95 -12.19
C ASN A 145 -14.22 -19.32 -11.58
N VAL A 146 -13.71 -19.55 -10.36
CA VAL A 146 -14.23 -20.58 -9.46
C VAL A 146 -15.65 -20.17 -9.10
N THR A 147 -16.60 -20.60 -9.93
CA THR A 147 -18.04 -20.50 -9.70
C THR A 147 -18.38 -21.44 -8.56
N SER A 148 -18.23 -20.96 -7.32
CA SER A 148 -18.78 -21.65 -6.14
C SER A 148 -20.24 -21.27 -5.98
N SER A 149 -21.09 -21.94 -6.74
CA SER A 149 -22.51 -22.07 -6.42
C SER A 149 -23.00 -23.45 -6.85
N ASN A 150 -23.48 -24.22 -5.85
CA ASN A 150 -24.41 -25.35 -5.95
C ASN A 150 -23.85 -26.78 -5.84
N VAL A 151 -23.37 -27.14 -4.66
CA VAL A 151 -23.74 -28.40 -3.98
C VAL A 151 -23.98 -27.98 -2.52
N VAL A 152 -25.20 -27.95 -1.99
CA VAL A 152 -25.88 -29.08 -1.34
C VAL A 152 -27.39 -28.82 -1.36
N ARG A 153 -28.14 -29.67 -2.07
CA ARG A 153 -29.57 -29.91 -1.84
C ARG A 153 -29.68 -31.10 -0.90
N ALA A 154 -29.81 -30.83 0.39
CA ALA A 154 -30.31 -31.79 1.39
C ALA A 154 -30.66 -31.02 2.66
N TYR A 155 -31.67 -31.51 3.39
CA TYR A 155 -32.24 -31.00 4.65
C TYR A 155 -33.33 -29.93 4.53
N ASN A 156 -34.47 -30.32 3.97
CA ASN A 156 -35.77 -29.85 4.48
C ASN A 156 -36.38 -30.98 5.32
N SER A 157 -36.21 -30.86 6.64
CA SER A 157 -36.88 -31.69 7.63
C SER A 157 -38.21 -31.05 7.98
N ASN A 158 -39.29 -31.77 7.70
CA ASN A 158 -40.55 -31.82 8.45
C ASN A 158 -41.09 -30.51 9.08
N GLN A 159 -42.08 -29.93 8.40
CA GLN A 159 -43.37 -29.69 9.04
C GLN A 159 -44.47 -30.35 8.20
N ALA A 160 -44.97 -31.48 8.71
CA ALA A 160 -46.30 -31.98 8.42
C ALA A 160 -47.32 -31.08 9.13
N TYR A 161 -48.49 -30.84 8.50
CA TYR A 161 -49.82 -31.20 9.02
C TYR A 161 -50.94 -30.46 8.26
N SER A 162 -52.00 -31.23 7.98
CA SER A 162 -53.35 -30.86 7.50
C SER A 162 -53.42 -30.34 6.05
N GLY A 163 -54.17 -30.92 5.11
CA GLY A 163 -55.39 -31.72 5.21
C GLY A 163 -56.49 -31.01 4.41
N ILE A 164 -57.32 -31.79 3.70
CA ILE A 164 -58.54 -31.39 2.94
C ILE A 164 -58.18 -30.85 1.53
N GLY A 165 -58.57 -31.44 0.40
CA GLY A 165 -59.78 -32.19 0.05
C GLY A 165 -60.61 -31.34 -0.94
N ILE A 166 -61.25 -31.99 -1.94
CA ILE A 166 -62.16 -31.43 -2.98
C ILE A 166 -61.40 -30.99 -4.25
N LEU A 167 -61.63 -31.48 -5.48
CA LEU A 167 -62.63 -32.37 -6.11
C LEU A 167 -61.93 -33.10 -7.28
#